data_AF-A0A924GQQ1-F1
#
_entry.id   AF-A0A924GQQ1-F1
#
_cell.length_a   1.000
_cell.length_b   1.000
_cell.length_c   1.000
_cell.angle_alpha   90.00
_cell.angle_beta   90.00
_cell.angle_gamma   90.00
#
_symmetry.space_group_name_H-M   'P 1'
#
loop_
_entity.id
_entity.type
_entity.pdbx_description
1 polymer ?
#
loop_
_entity_poly.entity_id
_entity_poly.type
_entity_poly.pdbx_seq_one_letter_code
_entity_poly.pdbx_strand_id
1 'polypeptide(L)' 'MKFPMFGKSGVTGKTANPLFKQLAEKTGSQPRWNFHKYVVARDGQSVSSFNTTVDPKDPAFLREIEKQLLNK' A
#
# COMPACT_ATOMS: atom_id res chain seq x y z
N MET A 1 13.48 10.93 10.68
CA MET A 1 12.19 10.21 10.69
C MET A 1 12.47 8.73 10.95
N LYS A 2 11.73 8.09 11.86
CA LYS A 2 11.80 6.64 12.10
C LYS A 2 10.40 6.06 11.90
N PHE A 3 10.30 4.97 11.14
CA PHE A 3 9.07 4.19 10.93
C PHE A 3 9.34 2.73 11.32
N PRO A 4 8.31 1.98 11.76
CA PRO A 4 8.47 0.57 12.11
C PRO A 4 8.88 -0.24 10.87
N MET A 5 9.82 -1.15 11.07
CA MET A 5 10.24 -2.14 10.08
C MET A 5 9.83 -3.52 10.58
N PHE A 6 9.27 -4.33 9.69
CA PHE A 6 8.88 -5.71 10.00
C PHE A 6 9.94 -6.70 9.53
N GLY A 7 9.91 -7.91 10.10
CA GLY A 7 10.73 -9.02 9.62
C GLY A 7 10.37 -9.41 8.18
N LYS A 8 11.33 -10.00 7.47
CA LYS A 8 11.13 -10.46 6.07
C LYS A 8 10.02 -11.52 6.01
N SER A 9 9.09 -11.35 5.07
CA SER A 9 8.04 -12.32 4.77
C SER A 9 7.70 -12.32 3.27
N GLY A 10 6.96 -13.32 2.81
CA GLY A 10 6.46 -13.36 1.43
C GLY A 10 5.33 -12.36 1.21
N VAL A 11 5.29 -11.73 0.03
CA VAL A 11 4.35 -10.63 -0.28
C VAL A 11 3.51 -10.87 -1.54
N THR A 12 3.76 -11.97 -2.25
CA THR A 12 3.06 -12.33 -3.50
C THR A 12 2.83 -13.84 -3.61
N GLY A 13 1.88 -14.24 -4.46
CA GLY A 13 1.61 -15.64 -4.76
C GLY A 13 1.23 -16.48 -3.53
N LYS A 14 1.57 -17.78 -3.57
CA LYS A 14 1.20 -18.74 -2.51
C LYS A 14 1.83 -18.43 -1.16
N THR A 15 2.97 -17.75 -1.16
CA THR A 15 3.75 -17.41 0.05
C THR A 15 3.42 -16.03 0.62
N ALA A 16 2.49 -15.29 -0.01
CA ALA A 16 2.02 -14.01 0.52
C ALA A 16 1.49 -14.18 1.94
N ASN A 17 1.95 -13.32 2.84
CA ASN A 17 1.41 -13.24 4.19
C ASN A 17 -0.06 -12.76 4.18
N PRO A 18 -0.82 -12.93 5.27
CA PRO A 18 -2.23 -12.58 5.31
C PRO A 18 -2.53 -11.11 4.97
N LEU A 19 -1.67 -10.17 5.37
CA LEU A 19 -1.84 -8.76 5.06
C LEU A 19 -1.78 -8.51 3.55
N PHE A 20 -0.73 -8.98 2.86
CA PHE A 20 -0.59 -8.78 1.43
C PHE A 20 -1.65 -9.50 0.60
N LYS A 21 -2.17 -10.64 1.08
CA LYS A 21 -3.33 -11.30 0.46
C LYS A 21 -4.57 -10.40 0.49
N GLN A 22 -4.91 -9.86 1.66
CA GLN A 22 -6.05 -8.95 1.81
C GLN A 22 -5.91 -7.67 1.01
N LEU A 23 -4.70 -7.09 0.96
CA LEU A 23 -4.43 -5.90 0.14
C LEU A 23 -4.61 -6.19 -1.36
N ALA A 24 -4.17 -7.36 -1.83
CA ALA A 24 -4.38 -7.77 -3.22
C ALA A 24 -5.86 -8.01 -3.53
N GLU A 25 -6.61 -8.62 -2.63
CA GLU A 25 -8.06 -8.81 -2.76
C GLU A 25 -8.82 -7.48 -2.81
N LYS A 26 -8.45 -6.52 -1.96
CA LYS A 26 -9.10 -5.19 -1.90
C LYS A 26 -8.81 -4.30 -3.11
N THR A 27 -7.61 -4.40 -3.68
CA THR A 27 -7.13 -3.48 -4.72
C THR A 27 -7.06 -4.09 -6.12
N GLY A 28 -7.17 -5.41 -6.24
CA GLY A 28 -6.86 -6.13 -7.48
C GLY A 28 -5.39 -6.05 -7.90
N SER A 29 -4.51 -5.56 -7.01
CA SER A 29 -3.12 -5.22 -7.33
C SER A 29 -2.17 -5.81 -6.29
N GLN A 30 -1.06 -6.37 -6.75
CA GLN A 30 -0.03 -6.99 -5.91
C GLN A 30 1.36 -6.42 -6.24
N PRO A 31 2.33 -6.50 -5.30
CA PRO A 31 3.70 -6.09 -5.59
C PRO A 31 4.27 -6.86 -6.78
N ARG A 32 4.83 -6.14 -7.75
CA ARG A 32 5.55 -6.74 -8.89
C ARG A 32 7.07 -6.54 -8.80
N TRP A 33 7.46 -5.48 -8.10
CA TRP A 33 8.84 -5.14 -7.81
C TRP A 33 8.91 -4.46 -6.44
N ASN A 34 10.13 -4.19 -5.97
CA ASN A 34 10.36 -3.41 -4.75
C ASN A 34 9.68 -2.04 -4.85
N PHE A 35 9.32 -1.46 -3.71
CA PHE A 35 8.67 -0.14 -3.61
C PHE A 35 7.28 -0.01 -4.24
N HIS A 36 6.51 -1.11 -4.32
CA HIS A 36 5.05 -1.00 -4.47
C HIS A 36 4.44 -0.39 -3.20
N LYS A 37 3.49 0.53 -3.32
CA LYS A 37 2.89 1.23 -2.17
C LYS A 37 1.39 0.97 -2.08
N TYR A 38 0.90 0.90 -0.85
CA TYR A 38 -0.52 0.91 -0.52
C TYR A 38 -0.81 2.09 0.39
N VAL A 39 -1.90 2.79 0.14
CA VAL A 39 -2.48 3.77 1.07
C VAL A 39 -3.73 3.14 1.65
N VAL A 40 -3.70 2.89 2.96
CA VAL A 40 -4.83 2.34 3.71
C VAL A 40 -5.51 3.49 4.45
N ALA A 41 -6.80 3.68 4.21
CA ALA A 41 -7.58 4.73 4.87
C ALA A 41 -7.79 4.46 6.36
N ARG A 42 -8.27 5.47 7.10
CA ARG A 42 -8.50 5.39 8.54
C ARG A 42 -9.52 4.33 8.94
N ASP A 43 -10.47 4.02 8.06
CA ASP A 43 -11.48 2.96 8.25
C ASP A 43 -10.88 1.54 8.15
N GLY A 44 -9.64 1.39 7.69
CA GLY A 44 -9.00 0.10 7.41
C GLY A 44 -9.61 -0.69 6.25
N GLN A 45 -10.61 -0.13 5.57
CA GLN A 45 -11.38 -0.78 4.50
C GLN A 45 -10.97 -0.28 3.13
N SER A 46 -10.87 1.03 2.96
CA SER A 46 -10.54 1.68 1.69
C SER A 46 -9.03 1.63 1.46
N VAL A 47 -8.61 1.06 0.33
CA VAL A 47 -7.20 0.88 0.01
C VAL A 47 -6.93 1.30 -1.44
N SER A 48 -5.93 2.15 -1.61
CA SER A 48 -5.41 2.58 -2.91
C SER A 48 -4.03 1.95 -3.14
N SER A 49 -3.77 1.45 -4.36
CA SER A 49 -2.51 0.80 -4.74
C SER A 49 -1.74 1.67 -5.74
N PHE A 50 -0.43 1.78 -5.54
CA PHE A 50 0.48 2.51 -6.42
C PHE A 50 1.65 1.60 -6.79
N ASN A 51 1.89 1.47 -8.10
CA ASN A 51 2.96 0.63 -8.59
C ASN A 51 4.35 1.20 -8.24
N THR A 52 5.37 0.42 -8.53
CA THR A 52 6.76 0.77 -8.22
C THR A 52 7.22 2.08 -8.87
N THR A 53 6.74 2.40 -10.07
CA THR A 53 7.22 3.55 -10.86
C THR A 53 6.67 4.90 -10.40
N VAL A 54 5.60 4.89 -9.60
CA VAL A 54 5.06 6.13 -9.00
C VAL A 54 6.07 6.66 -7.97
N ASP A 55 6.58 7.87 -8.15
CA ASP A 55 7.50 8.48 -7.20
C ASP A 55 6.80 8.76 -5.85
N PRO A 56 7.48 8.62 -4.69
CA PRO A 56 6.88 8.98 -3.39
C PRO A 56 6.43 10.45 -3.27
N LYS A 57 6.88 11.35 -4.15
CA LYS A 57 6.46 12.75 -4.26
C LYS A 57 5.52 13.00 -5.44
N ASP A 58 5.07 11.95 -6.13
CA ASP A 58 4.14 12.08 -7.23
C ASP A 58 2.85 12.79 -6.75
N PRO A 59 2.37 13.83 -7.48
CA PRO A 59 1.19 14.58 -7.05
C PRO A 59 -0.06 13.73 -6.88
N ALA A 60 -0.25 12.66 -7.66
CA ALA A 60 -1.39 11.77 -7.50
C ALA A 60 -1.30 10.95 -6.22
N PHE A 61 -0.10 10.49 -5.86
CA PHE A 61 0.14 9.76 -4.61
C PHE A 61 -0.07 10.67 -3.38
N LEU A 62 0.49 11.88 -3.41
CA LEU A 62 0.33 12.86 -2.32
C LEU A 62 -1.13 13.27 -2.12
N ARG A 63 -1.86 13.55 -3.21
CA ARG A 63 -3.29 13.89 -3.14
C ARG A 63 -4.13 12.78 -2.52
N GLU A 64 -3.82 11.52 -2.81
CA GLU A 64 -4.54 10.40 -2.19
C GLU A 64 -4.27 10.35 -0.68
N ILE A 65 -3.03 10.56 -0.24
CA ILE A 65 -2.70 10.65 1.20
C ILE A 65 -3.45 11.81 1.85
N GLU A 66 -3.40 13.01 1.27
CA GLU A 66 -4.08 14.20 1.79
C GLU A 66 -5.60 13.97 1.91
N LYS A 67 -6.21 13.37 0.89
CA LYS A 67 -7.62 12.98 0.92
C LYS A 67 -7.94 12.07 2.11
N GLN A 68 -7.11 11.06 2.38
CA GLN A 68 -7.35 10.15 3.52
C GLN A 68 -7.07 10.79 4.89
N LEU A 69 -6.29 11.88 4.96
CA LEU A 69 -6.08 12.64 6.19
C LEU A 69 -7.24 13.58 6.52
N LEU A 70 -7.90 14.12 5.48
CA LEU A 70 -9.03 15.04 5.62
C LEU A 70 -10.34 14.32 5.98
N ASN A 71 -10.48 13.05 5.60
CA ASN A 71 -11.62 12.22 5.99
C ASN A 71 -11.48 11.82 7.48
N LYS A 72 -12.35 12.36 8.34
CA LYS A 72 -12.31 12.15 9.79
C LYS A 72 -12.80 10.79 10.22
#